data_AF-A0AAZ1X402-F1
#
_entry.id   AF-A0AAZ1X402-F1
#
_cell.length_a   1.000
_cell.length_b   1.000
_cell.length_c   1.000
_cell.angle_alpha   90.00
_cell.angle_beta   90.00
_cell.angle_gamma   90.00
#
_symmetry.space_group_name_H-M   'P 1'
#
loop_
_entity.id
_entity.type
_entity.pdbx_description
1 polymer ?
#
loop_
_entity_poly.entity_id
_entity_poly.type
_entity_poly.pdbx_seq_one_letter_code
_entity_poly.pdbx_strand_id
1 'polypeptide(L)'
;MSLQFFGWEVTYDDESPSVELTASQAPKDKGVYTMYHGTSIANARLIIANGFQQSQGGMLGKGVYVSRDKKKAERYPLNNSPTDRVVLELRVSVGRVKRIDKDNHPMQYTWSTQGYDTAWVPPNCGMKAVPSGLEEDCVFDPKRVTVVGIAKAPHNVQTELKQLVAQNISHSSTVPGGVVYGAAALDVCSLCKRRQQQGSPHITTPCWGCGQNICILMSKHVCPVSV
;
A
#
# COMPACT_ATOMS: atom_id res chain seq x y z
N MET A 1 12.44 -15.44 42.46
CA MET A 1 11.10 -15.80 41.96
C MET A 1 11.21 -16.02 40.46
N SER A 2 10.93 -17.23 39.96
CA SER A 2 10.90 -17.53 38.52
C SER A 2 9.50 -17.27 37.98
N LEU A 3 9.37 -16.40 36.99
CA LEU A 3 8.12 -16.23 36.25
C LEU A 3 8.02 -17.38 35.23
N GLN A 4 6.94 -18.16 35.27
CA GLN A 4 6.63 -19.12 34.21
C GLN A 4 6.04 -18.38 33.01
N PHE A 5 6.60 -18.63 31.84
CA PHE A 5 6.23 -17.97 30.60
C PHE A 5 5.36 -18.90 29.74
N PHE A 6 4.10 -18.53 29.53
CA PHE A 6 3.11 -19.38 28.85
C PHE A 6 2.89 -19.04 27.38
N GLY A 7 3.75 -18.21 26.80
CA GLY A 7 3.62 -17.76 25.42
C GLY A 7 2.69 -16.56 25.27
N TRP A 8 2.35 -16.26 24.02
CA TRP A 8 1.50 -15.13 23.67
C TRP A 8 0.81 -15.36 22.34
N GLU A 9 -0.29 -14.65 22.15
CA GLU A 9 -0.94 -14.47 20.86
C GLU A 9 -1.29 -12.98 20.76
N VAL A 10 -0.80 -12.32 19.72
CA VAL A 10 -1.10 -10.91 19.47
C VAL A 10 -2.35 -10.85 18.62
N THR A 11 -3.43 -10.32 19.20
CA THR A 11 -4.56 -9.79 18.44
C THR A 11 -4.23 -8.37 18.05
N TYR A 12 -3.98 -8.15 16.78
CA TYR A 12 -3.89 -6.81 16.25
C TYR A 12 -5.32 -6.26 16.12
N ASP A 13 -5.56 -5.06 16.66
CA ASP A 13 -6.82 -4.34 16.42
C ASP A 13 -7.00 -4.04 14.91
N ASP A 14 -5.93 -4.17 14.12
CA ASP A 14 -5.95 -4.35 12.69
C ASP A 14 -5.58 -5.79 12.29
N GLU A 15 -6.54 -6.60 11.88
CA GLU A 15 -6.24 -7.81 11.12
C GLU A 15 -5.54 -7.44 9.79
N SER A 16 -4.24 -7.21 9.82
CA SER A 16 -3.43 -7.04 8.61
C SER A 16 -2.12 -7.82 8.73
N PRO A 17 -2.17 -9.15 8.70
CA PRO A 17 -1.15 -9.89 7.96
C PRO A 17 -1.34 -9.55 6.49
N SER A 18 -0.93 -8.36 6.04
CA SER A 18 -0.86 -7.97 4.62
C SER A 18 -1.96 -8.62 3.77
N VAL A 19 -3.22 -8.51 4.19
CA VAL A 19 -4.33 -9.13 3.48
C VAL A 19 -4.47 -8.27 2.22
N GLU A 20 -3.95 -8.78 1.11
CA GLU A 20 -4.12 -8.18 -0.21
C GLU A 20 -5.62 -8.20 -0.54
N LEU A 21 -6.33 -7.16 -0.11
CA LEU A 21 -7.72 -6.97 -0.48
C LEU A 21 -7.79 -6.82 -2.00
N THR A 22 -8.63 -7.63 -2.63
CA THR A 22 -8.92 -7.60 -4.06
C THR A 22 -9.93 -6.49 -4.38
N ALA A 23 -10.11 -6.20 -5.67
CA ALA A 23 -10.88 -5.08 -6.22
C ALA A 23 -12.39 -5.03 -5.94
N SER A 24 -12.89 -5.90 -5.07
CA SER A 24 -14.30 -5.96 -4.70
C SER A 24 -14.56 -5.98 -3.20
N GLN A 25 -13.51 -5.89 -2.39
CA GLN A 25 -13.61 -5.96 -0.93
C GLN A 25 -13.61 -4.58 -0.32
N ALA A 26 -14.46 -4.31 0.67
CA ALA A 26 -14.43 -3.03 1.37
C ALA A 26 -13.05 -2.79 2.00
N PRO A 27 -12.41 -1.62 1.77
CA PRO A 27 -11.16 -1.29 2.44
C PRO A 27 -11.40 -1.20 3.95
N LYS A 28 -10.44 -1.69 4.72
CA LYS A 28 -10.41 -1.52 6.18
C LYS A 28 -9.64 -0.25 6.50
N ASP A 29 -10.12 0.51 7.48
CA ASP A 29 -9.41 1.68 7.97
C ASP A 29 -7.97 1.34 8.36
N LYS A 30 -7.05 2.26 8.08
CA LYS A 30 -5.60 2.16 8.30
C LYS A 30 -4.90 1.05 7.51
N GLY A 31 -5.61 0.40 6.58
CA GLY A 31 -5.04 -0.62 5.71
C GLY A 31 -3.93 -0.10 4.79
N VAL A 32 -3.09 -1.04 4.35
CA VAL A 32 -2.11 -0.80 3.29
C VAL A 32 -2.35 -1.80 2.18
N TYR A 33 -2.57 -1.31 0.95
CA TYR A 33 -2.96 -2.14 -0.18
C TYR A 33 -2.05 -1.94 -1.39
N THR A 34 -1.90 -3.01 -2.16
CA THR A 34 -1.41 -2.94 -3.54
C THR A 34 -2.52 -2.37 -4.41
N MET A 35 -2.24 -1.26 -5.08
CA MET A 35 -3.19 -0.57 -5.96
C MET A 35 -2.49 -0.15 -7.26
N TYR A 36 -3.27 0.30 -8.22
CA TYR A 36 -2.81 0.62 -9.56
C TYR A 36 -3.26 2.01 -9.99
N HIS A 37 -2.38 2.69 -10.74
CA HIS A 37 -2.66 3.97 -11.36
C HIS A 37 -2.23 3.95 -12.82
N GLY A 38 -3.18 4.17 -13.74
CA GLY A 38 -2.93 4.29 -15.16
C GLY A 38 -2.59 5.72 -15.54
N THR A 39 -1.48 5.92 -16.26
CA THR A 39 -0.99 7.24 -16.66
C THR A 39 -0.19 7.18 -17.97
N SER A 40 0.22 8.33 -18.50
CA SER A 40 1.07 8.38 -19.70
C SER A 40 2.52 8.04 -19.39
N ILE A 41 3.33 7.70 -20.40
CA ILE A 41 4.78 7.45 -20.19
C ILE A 41 5.47 8.68 -19.57
N ALA A 42 5.16 9.87 -20.09
CA ALA A 42 5.74 11.12 -19.60
C ALA A 42 5.39 11.37 -18.13
N ASN A 43 4.12 11.18 -17.75
CA ASN A 43 3.67 11.34 -16.38
C ASN A 43 4.25 10.25 -15.46
N ALA A 44 4.39 9.01 -15.94
CA ALA A 44 5.03 7.94 -15.16
C ALA A 44 6.45 8.32 -14.74
N ARG A 45 7.26 8.86 -15.67
CA ARG A 45 8.62 9.34 -15.36
C ARG A 45 8.60 10.45 -14.30
N LEU A 46 7.71 11.43 -14.44
CA LEU A 46 7.56 12.53 -13.48
C LEU A 46 7.12 12.05 -12.10
N ILE A 47 6.14 11.14 -12.03
CA ILE A 47 5.65 10.56 -10.79
C ILE A 47 6.75 9.75 -10.10
N ILE A 48 7.52 8.97 -10.86
CA ILE A 48 8.62 8.18 -10.31
C ILE A 48 9.71 9.10 -9.73
N ALA A 49 10.04 10.20 -10.42
CA ALA A 49 11.09 11.14 -9.99
C ALA A 49 10.66 12.05 -8.83
N ASN A 50 9.42 12.56 -8.86
CA ASN A 50 8.99 13.65 -7.99
C ASN A 50 7.88 13.24 -7.00
N GLY A 51 7.39 12.00 -7.09
CA GLY A 51 6.19 11.56 -6.40
C GLY A 51 4.89 12.03 -7.06
N PHE A 52 3.77 11.60 -6.49
CA PHE A 52 2.46 12.03 -6.94
C PHE A 52 2.16 13.48 -6.56
N GLN A 53 1.34 14.13 -7.36
CA GLN A 53 0.68 15.39 -7.02
C GLN A 53 -0.84 15.17 -7.00
N GLN A 54 -1.54 15.96 -6.20
CA GLN A 54 -3.00 15.94 -6.21
C GLN A 54 -3.51 16.38 -7.58
N SER A 55 -4.48 15.65 -8.12
CA SER A 55 -5.31 16.18 -9.20
C SER A 55 -6.08 17.42 -8.74
N GLN A 56 -6.42 18.31 -9.66
CA GLN A 56 -7.20 19.52 -9.37
C GLN A 56 -8.68 19.23 -9.08
N GLY A 57 -9.15 18.00 -9.37
CA GLY A 57 -10.53 17.60 -9.19
C GLY A 57 -10.78 16.18 -9.70
N GLY A 58 -12.06 15.85 -9.89
CA GLY A 58 -12.54 14.53 -10.27
C GLY A 58 -13.82 14.22 -9.50
N MET A 59 -14.38 13.01 -9.67
CA MET A 59 -15.68 12.69 -9.08
C MET A 59 -15.68 12.64 -7.54
N LEU A 60 -14.50 12.51 -6.91
CA LEU A 60 -14.28 12.53 -5.47
C LEU A 60 -13.51 13.79 -5.02
N GLY A 61 -13.40 14.81 -5.88
CA GLY A 61 -12.60 16.00 -5.61
C GLY A 61 -11.10 15.80 -5.83
N LYS A 62 -10.28 16.64 -5.20
CA LYS A 62 -8.83 16.62 -5.35
C LYS A 62 -8.18 15.44 -4.62
N GLY A 63 -7.17 14.85 -5.24
CA GLY A 63 -6.41 13.75 -4.67
C GLY A 63 -5.72 12.89 -5.74
N VAL A 64 -5.17 11.76 -5.30
CA VAL A 64 -4.56 10.75 -6.17
C VAL A 64 -5.55 9.63 -6.38
N TYR A 65 -5.98 9.44 -7.62
CA TYR A 65 -6.95 8.42 -7.99
C TYR A 65 -6.25 7.09 -8.24
N VAL A 66 -6.68 6.05 -7.54
CA VAL A 66 -6.10 4.70 -7.60
C VAL A 66 -7.22 3.66 -7.61
N SER A 67 -6.88 2.43 -7.97
CA SER A 67 -7.83 1.32 -8.06
C SER A 67 -7.13 0.01 -7.71
N ARG A 68 -7.78 -0.92 -7.00
CA ARG A 68 -7.23 -2.29 -6.87
C ARG A 68 -7.54 -3.13 -8.11
N ASP A 69 -8.48 -2.71 -8.95
CA ASP A 69 -8.67 -3.29 -10.28
C ASP A 69 -7.57 -2.82 -11.24
N LYS A 70 -6.61 -3.70 -11.51
CA LYS A 70 -5.55 -3.47 -12.50
C LYS A 70 -6.10 -3.24 -13.90
N LYS A 71 -7.10 -4.01 -14.34
CA LYS A 71 -7.69 -3.87 -15.68
C LYS A 71 -8.38 -2.52 -15.84
N LYS A 72 -8.99 -1.98 -14.78
CA LYS A 72 -9.50 -0.60 -14.77
C LYS A 72 -8.37 0.38 -15.05
N ALA A 73 -7.26 0.29 -14.32
CA ALA A 73 -6.11 1.18 -14.47
C ALA A 73 -5.49 1.13 -15.87
N GLU A 74 -5.44 -0.05 -16.51
CA GLU A 74 -4.91 -0.22 -17.87
C GLU A 74 -5.64 0.59 -18.95
N ARG A 75 -6.87 1.04 -18.69
CA ARG A 75 -7.66 1.86 -19.62
C ARG A 75 -7.26 3.33 -19.62
N TYR A 76 -6.52 3.79 -18.60
CA TYR A 76 -6.18 5.20 -18.44
C TYR A 76 -4.75 5.50 -18.95
N PRO A 77 -4.54 6.70 -19.53
CA PRO A 77 -5.56 7.70 -19.84
C PRO A 77 -6.46 7.28 -21.03
N LEU A 78 -7.77 7.53 -20.92
CA LEU A 78 -8.78 7.01 -21.86
C LEU A 78 -8.55 7.48 -23.31
N ASN A 79 -8.09 8.72 -23.48
CA ASN A 79 -7.90 9.37 -24.77
C ASN A 79 -6.48 9.20 -25.34
N ASN A 80 -5.59 8.50 -24.63
CA ASN A 80 -4.22 8.24 -25.10
C ASN A 80 -4.17 6.93 -25.89
N SER A 81 -3.24 6.85 -26.84
CA SER A 81 -2.90 5.60 -27.52
C SER A 81 -2.51 4.52 -26.50
N PRO A 82 -2.88 3.23 -26.71
CA PRO A 82 -2.40 2.14 -25.87
C PRO A 82 -0.86 2.07 -25.75
N THR A 83 -0.14 2.57 -26.76
CA THR A 83 1.33 2.64 -26.79
C THR A 83 1.91 3.74 -25.90
N ASP A 84 1.09 4.60 -25.30
CA ASP A 84 1.50 5.61 -24.32
C ASP A 84 0.95 5.31 -22.92
N ARG A 85 0.27 4.18 -22.71
CA ARG A 85 -0.30 3.84 -21.40
C ARG A 85 0.68 3.05 -20.54
N VAL A 86 0.86 3.51 -19.32
CA VAL A 86 1.64 2.84 -18.27
C VAL A 86 0.73 2.62 -17.06
N VAL A 87 0.85 1.46 -16.42
CA VAL A 87 0.22 1.18 -15.13
C VAL A 87 1.31 1.07 -14.08
N LEU A 88 1.28 2.00 -13.14
CA LEU A 88 2.13 1.99 -11.95
C LEU A 88 1.52 1.03 -10.91
N GLU A 89 2.37 0.24 -10.27
CA GLU A 89 2.04 -0.56 -9.10
C GLU A 89 2.40 0.23 -7.84
N LEU A 90 1.45 0.33 -6.92
CA LEU A 90 1.50 1.25 -5.80
C LEU A 90 1.32 0.52 -4.47
N ARG A 91 2.06 0.95 -3.46
CA ARG A 91 1.75 0.67 -2.05
C ARG A 91 1.03 1.88 -1.47
N VAL A 92 -0.23 1.72 -1.09
CA VAL A 92 -1.11 2.81 -0.67
C VAL A 92 -1.54 2.61 0.78
N SER A 93 -1.25 3.58 1.65
CA SER A 93 -1.79 3.64 3.01
C SER A 93 -3.10 4.43 3.04
N VAL A 94 -4.24 3.75 3.12
CA VAL A 94 -5.55 4.38 2.92
C VAL A 94 -6.02 5.24 4.09
N GLY A 95 -5.43 5.07 5.28
CA GLY A 95 -5.83 5.81 6.47
C GLY A 95 -7.31 5.63 6.80
N ARG A 96 -8.00 6.70 7.22
CA ARG A 96 -9.45 6.67 7.45
C ARG A 96 -10.19 6.75 6.12
N VAL A 97 -11.06 5.77 5.83
CA VAL A 97 -11.74 5.67 4.54
C VAL A 97 -13.19 6.14 4.64
N LYS A 98 -13.59 7.04 3.73
CA LYS A 98 -14.98 7.43 3.55
C LYS A 98 -15.60 6.69 2.37
N ARG A 99 -16.60 5.86 2.65
CA ARG A 99 -17.47 5.29 1.61
C ARG A 99 -18.35 6.37 0.97
N ILE A 100 -18.34 6.43 -0.35
CA ILE A 100 -19.15 7.31 -1.20
C ILE A 100 -19.91 6.41 -2.19
N ASP A 101 -21.17 6.10 -1.90
CA ASP A 101 -21.92 5.03 -2.58
C ASP A 101 -23.26 5.46 -3.17
N LYS A 102 -23.47 6.77 -3.33
CA LYS A 102 -24.64 7.34 -4.00
C LYS A 102 -24.27 8.63 -4.71
N ASP A 103 -25.01 8.94 -5.77
CA ASP A 103 -24.92 10.25 -6.41
C ASP A 103 -25.31 11.36 -5.41
N ASN A 104 -24.67 12.53 -5.53
CA ASN A 104 -24.86 13.67 -4.62
C ASN A 104 -24.59 13.31 -3.15
N HIS A 105 -23.61 12.45 -2.89
CA HIS A 105 -23.22 12.12 -1.52
C HIS A 105 -22.76 13.41 -0.81
N PRO A 106 -23.24 13.72 0.42
CA PRO A 106 -22.98 15.01 1.08
C PRO A 106 -21.50 15.28 1.34
N MET A 107 -20.69 14.21 1.39
CA MET A 107 -19.24 14.28 1.58
C MET A 107 -18.42 13.99 0.31
N GLN A 108 -19.04 13.93 -0.87
CA GLN A 108 -18.35 13.53 -2.12
C GLN A 108 -17.09 14.36 -2.41
N TYR A 109 -17.11 15.65 -2.02
CA TYR A 109 -16.00 16.58 -2.25
C TYR A 109 -15.37 17.12 -0.95
N THR A 110 -15.90 16.76 0.22
CA THR A 110 -15.53 17.35 1.53
C THR A 110 -15.05 16.30 2.54
N TRP A 111 -14.93 15.03 2.14
CA TRP A 111 -14.45 13.95 3.00
C TRP A 111 -13.09 14.25 3.65
N SER A 112 -12.16 14.88 2.91
CA SER A 112 -10.82 15.19 3.41
C SER A 112 -10.82 16.24 4.52
N THR A 113 -11.62 17.31 4.39
CA THR A 113 -11.75 18.33 5.43
C THR A 113 -12.50 17.82 6.67
N GLN A 114 -13.19 16.69 6.56
CA GLN A 114 -13.82 15.98 7.67
C GLN A 114 -12.92 14.90 8.29
N GLY A 115 -11.62 14.89 7.97
CA GLY A 115 -10.62 14.05 8.61
C GLY A 115 -10.53 12.63 8.07
N TYR A 116 -11.03 12.39 6.85
CA TYR A 116 -10.79 11.15 6.11
C TYR A 116 -9.58 11.29 5.19
N ASP A 117 -8.79 10.23 5.06
CA ASP A 117 -7.58 10.20 4.25
C ASP A 117 -7.84 9.70 2.83
N THR A 118 -8.86 8.87 2.65
CA THR A 118 -9.27 8.31 1.36
C THR A 118 -10.79 8.34 1.21
N ALA A 119 -11.30 8.71 0.04
CA ALA A 119 -12.67 8.41 -0.37
C ALA A 119 -12.70 7.16 -1.25
N TRP A 120 -13.68 6.29 -1.03
CA TRP A 120 -13.83 5.02 -1.74
C TRP A 120 -15.25 4.87 -2.28
N VAL A 121 -15.36 4.58 -3.58
CA VAL A 121 -16.59 4.18 -4.24
C VAL A 121 -16.64 2.67 -4.35
N PRO A 122 -17.65 1.99 -3.76
CA PRO A 122 -17.79 0.55 -3.87
C PRO A 122 -18.12 0.11 -5.31
N PRO A 123 -17.72 -1.10 -5.70
CA PRO A 123 -18.16 -1.65 -6.97
C PRO A 123 -19.67 -1.84 -6.97
N ASN A 124 -20.30 -1.66 -8.13
CA ASN A 124 -21.72 -1.90 -8.40
C ASN A 124 -22.68 -1.20 -7.41
N CYS A 125 -22.31 -0.04 -6.86
CA CYS A 125 -23.16 0.73 -5.94
C CYS A 125 -24.32 1.48 -6.63
N GLY A 126 -24.42 1.42 -7.95
CA GLY A 126 -25.52 2.03 -8.72
C GLY A 126 -25.39 3.55 -8.93
N MET A 127 -24.24 4.15 -8.59
CA MET A 127 -23.97 5.56 -8.87
C MET A 127 -23.92 5.84 -10.37
N LYS A 128 -24.73 6.79 -10.83
CA LYS A 128 -24.72 7.28 -12.22
C LYS A 128 -23.41 7.99 -12.57
N ALA A 129 -22.77 8.62 -11.59
CA ALA A 129 -21.44 9.21 -11.74
C ALA A 129 -20.34 8.17 -12.04
N VAL A 130 -20.60 6.87 -11.78
CA VAL A 130 -19.69 5.77 -12.11
C VAL A 130 -20.41 4.72 -12.97
N PRO A 131 -20.70 5.02 -14.26
CA PRO A 131 -21.48 4.11 -15.11
C PRO A 131 -20.85 2.73 -15.28
N SER A 132 -19.51 2.64 -15.12
CA SER A 132 -18.78 1.38 -15.21
C SER A 132 -19.05 0.40 -14.07
N GLY A 133 -19.59 0.88 -12.93
CA GLY A 133 -19.75 0.08 -11.72
C GLY A 133 -18.44 -0.38 -11.08
N LEU A 134 -17.28 0.07 -11.55
CA LEU A 134 -15.99 -0.32 -10.99
C LEU A 134 -15.62 0.58 -9.81
N GLU A 135 -14.97 0.00 -8.81
CA GLU A 135 -14.51 0.74 -7.63
C GLU A 135 -13.52 1.86 -7.95
N GLU A 136 -13.49 2.88 -7.10
CA GLU A 136 -12.55 3.99 -7.23
C GLU A 136 -12.12 4.51 -5.86
N ASP A 137 -10.82 4.71 -5.69
CA ASP A 137 -10.24 5.29 -4.49
C ASP A 137 -9.59 6.63 -4.83
N CYS A 138 -9.82 7.64 -4.00
CA CYS A 138 -9.15 8.94 -4.09
C CYS A 138 -8.45 9.23 -2.77
N VAL A 139 -7.12 9.17 -2.79
CA VAL A 139 -6.26 9.40 -1.61
C VAL A 139 -5.89 10.88 -1.54
N PHE A 140 -6.09 11.51 -0.38
CA PHE A 140 -5.88 12.95 -0.27
C PHE A 140 -4.41 13.34 -0.34
N ASP A 141 -3.59 12.82 0.58
CA ASP A 141 -2.17 13.15 0.67
C ASP A 141 -1.34 12.23 -0.25
N PRO A 142 -0.67 12.76 -1.29
CA PRO A 142 0.18 11.98 -2.17
C PRO A 142 1.29 11.20 -1.44
N LYS A 143 1.74 11.65 -0.26
CA LYS A 143 2.77 10.95 0.53
C LYS A 143 2.33 9.57 1.02
N ARG A 144 1.03 9.29 1.02
CA ARG A 144 0.46 7.98 1.34
C ARG A 144 0.54 6.98 0.18
N VAL A 145 0.99 7.41 -1.00
CA VAL A 145 1.06 6.62 -2.23
C VAL A 145 2.51 6.48 -2.66
N THR A 146 3.04 5.25 -2.60
CA THR A 146 4.41 4.95 -3.01
C THR A 146 4.41 4.11 -4.28
N VAL A 147 5.16 4.51 -5.30
CA VAL A 147 5.41 3.67 -6.48
C VAL A 147 6.36 2.55 -6.08
N VAL A 148 5.93 1.30 -6.23
CA VAL A 148 6.73 0.11 -5.91
C VAL A 148 7.07 -0.73 -7.13
N GLY A 149 6.43 -0.47 -8.27
CA GLY A 149 6.71 -1.22 -9.50
C GLY A 149 5.96 -0.69 -10.73
N ILE A 150 6.18 -1.40 -11.84
CA ILE A 150 5.53 -1.15 -13.13
C ILE A 150 4.70 -2.38 -13.50
N ALA A 151 3.38 -2.28 -13.33
CA ALA A 151 2.45 -3.39 -13.56
C ALA A 151 2.22 -3.67 -15.05
N LYS A 152 2.30 -2.63 -15.90
CA LYS A 152 2.21 -2.72 -17.37
C LYS A 152 2.84 -1.49 -18.02
N ALA A 153 3.59 -1.68 -19.10
CA ALA A 153 4.12 -0.59 -19.94
C ALA A 153 4.46 -1.15 -21.34
N PRO A 154 4.58 -0.31 -22.37
CA PRO A 154 5.12 -0.71 -23.67
C PRO A 154 6.53 -1.30 -23.53
N HIS A 155 6.84 -2.31 -24.35
CA HIS A 155 8.06 -3.11 -24.21
C HIS A 155 9.35 -2.27 -24.23
N ASN A 156 9.39 -1.27 -25.11
CA ASN A 156 10.52 -0.36 -25.27
C ASN A 156 10.76 0.56 -24.06
N VAL A 157 9.79 0.72 -23.16
CA VAL A 157 9.86 1.66 -22.03
C VAL A 157 9.83 0.93 -20.67
N GLN A 158 9.36 -0.31 -20.64
CA GLN A 158 9.18 -1.05 -19.39
C GLN A 158 10.48 -1.24 -18.60
N THR A 159 11.58 -1.57 -19.27
CA THR A 159 12.89 -1.76 -18.62
C THR A 159 13.42 -0.46 -18.01
N GLU A 160 13.32 0.64 -18.75
CA GLU A 160 13.71 1.99 -18.29
C GLU A 160 12.95 2.36 -17.02
N LEU A 161 11.62 2.26 -17.02
CA LEU A 161 10.80 2.65 -15.86
C LEU A 161 11.07 1.77 -14.65
N LYS A 162 11.28 0.46 -14.83
CA LYS A 162 11.65 -0.44 -13.73
C LYS A 162 12.99 -0.06 -13.11
N GLN A 163 13.98 0.34 -13.92
CA GLN A 163 15.27 0.83 -13.42
C GLN A 163 15.11 2.14 -12.64
N LEU A 164 14.31 3.09 -13.13
CA LEU A 164 14.04 4.35 -12.43
C LEU A 164 13.37 4.12 -11.06
N VAL A 165 12.41 3.18 -10.97
CA VAL A 165 11.78 2.81 -9.69
C VAL A 165 12.83 2.23 -8.72
N ALA A 166 13.68 1.30 -9.18
CA ALA A 166 14.71 0.70 -8.35
C ALA A 166 15.75 1.73 -7.84
N GLN A 167 16.13 2.69 -8.68
CA GLN A 167 17.05 3.77 -8.31
C GLN A 167 16.42 4.72 -7.27
N ASN A 168 15.15 5.09 -7.43
CA ASN A 168 14.47 5.98 -6.48
C ASN A 168 14.18 5.32 -5.13
N ILE A 169 13.92 4.01 -5.09
CA ILE A 169 13.86 3.26 -3.84
C ILE A 169 15.21 3.30 -3.12
N SER A 170 16.31 3.20 -3.89
CA SER A 170 17.67 3.27 -3.35
C SER A 170 18.03 4.68 -2.85
N HIS A 171 17.60 5.75 -3.55
CA HIS A 171 17.84 7.15 -3.17
C HIS A 171 16.95 7.65 -2.03
N SER A 172 15.71 7.18 -1.89
CA SER A 172 14.86 7.52 -0.73
C SER A 172 15.40 6.96 0.60
N SER A 173 16.44 6.11 0.54
CA SER A 173 17.15 5.59 1.70
C SER A 173 18.30 6.50 2.18
N THR A 174 18.64 7.58 1.46
CA THR A 174 19.64 8.57 1.87
C THR A 174 19.00 9.89 2.29
N VAL A 175 18.60 9.96 3.57
CA VAL A 175 18.36 11.22 4.28
C VAL A 175 19.72 11.92 4.51
N PRO A 176 19.87 13.25 4.29
CA PRO A 176 21.07 13.96 4.71
C PRO A 176 21.18 13.89 6.25
N GLY A 177 22.04 12.99 6.74
CA GLY A 177 22.23 12.71 8.17
C GLY A 177 22.05 11.23 8.59
N GLY A 178 21.66 10.33 7.69
CA GLY A 178 21.49 8.89 7.97
C GLY A 178 22.60 8.04 7.35
N VAL A 179 23.23 7.18 8.17
CA VAL A 179 24.35 6.30 7.79
C VAL A 179 23.92 5.26 6.75
N VAL A 180 24.79 5.05 5.76
CA VAL A 180 24.64 4.18 4.58
C VAL A 180 24.43 2.72 4.97
N TYR A 181 23.46 2.04 4.33
CA TYR A 181 23.53 0.58 4.17
C TYR A 181 23.20 0.20 2.72
N GLY A 182 24.19 -0.42 2.07
CA GLY A 182 24.10 -0.93 0.72
C GLY A 182 23.14 -2.11 0.60
N ALA A 183 22.72 -2.35 -0.64
CA ALA A 183 21.89 -3.47 -1.04
C ALA A 183 22.47 -4.81 -0.55
N ALA A 184 21.82 -5.40 0.45
CA ALA A 184 21.96 -6.80 0.82
C ALA A 184 20.55 -7.39 0.89
N ALA A 185 20.43 -8.65 0.46
CA ALA A 185 19.18 -9.39 0.42
C ALA A 185 18.32 -9.16 1.67
N LEU A 186 17.04 -8.89 1.43
CA LEU A 186 16.07 -8.54 2.46
C LEU A 186 15.98 -9.64 3.50
N ASP A 187 16.56 -9.41 4.66
CA ASP A 187 16.62 -10.37 5.75
C ASP A 187 15.23 -10.50 6.39
N VAL A 188 14.44 -11.43 5.87
CA VAL A 188 13.15 -11.83 6.43
C VAL A 188 13.46 -12.76 7.60
N CYS A 189 13.05 -12.38 8.81
CA CYS A 189 13.29 -13.19 9.99
C CYS A 189 12.68 -14.59 9.82
N SER A 190 13.50 -15.62 9.94
CA SER A 190 13.09 -17.02 9.77
C SER A 190 12.04 -17.47 10.79
N LEU A 191 11.97 -16.82 11.95
CA LEU A 191 11.07 -17.15 13.05
C LEU A 191 9.72 -16.42 12.99
N CYS A 192 9.70 -15.09 12.81
CA CYS A 192 8.45 -14.32 12.78
C CYS A 192 7.92 -14.03 11.36
N LYS A 193 8.70 -14.36 10.33
CA LYS A 193 8.41 -14.10 8.91
C LYS A 193 8.20 -12.62 8.55
N ARG A 194 8.58 -11.69 9.42
CA ARG A 194 8.53 -10.25 9.16
C ARG A 194 9.88 -9.74 8.68
N ARG A 195 9.84 -8.70 7.87
CA ARG A 195 11.04 -7.99 7.43
C ARG A 195 11.66 -7.23 8.61
N GLN A 196 12.98 -7.31 8.73
CA GLN A 196 13.71 -6.47 9.69
C GLN A 196 13.62 -5.00 9.28
N GLN A 197 13.08 -4.16 10.17
CA GLN A 197 13.04 -2.71 9.98
C GLN A 197 14.29 -2.08 10.64
N GLN A 198 14.87 -1.07 9.99
CA GLN A 198 16.01 -0.35 10.52
C GLN A 198 15.61 0.33 11.84
N GLY A 199 16.29 -0.01 12.95
CA GLY A 199 15.95 0.47 14.30
C GLY A 199 15.06 -0.47 15.13
N SER A 200 14.62 -1.60 14.59
CA SER A 200 13.89 -2.64 15.33
C SER A 200 14.48 -4.03 15.03
N PRO A 201 15.64 -4.36 15.62
CA PRO A 201 16.28 -5.64 15.40
C PRO A 201 15.40 -6.78 15.90
N HIS A 202 15.34 -7.86 15.14
CA HIS A 202 14.61 -9.06 15.53
C HIS A 202 15.47 -9.85 16.52
N ILE A 203 15.20 -9.67 17.80
CA ILE A 203 15.93 -10.39 18.85
C ILE A 203 15.35 -11.81 18.95
N THR A 204 16.23 -12.79 18.77
CA THR A 204 15.92 -14.21 18.99
C THR A 204 16.39 -14.60 20.39
N THR A 205 15.52 -15.24 21.16
CA THR A 205 15.81 -15.72 22.52
C THR A 205 15.20 -17.11 22.70
N PRO A 206 15.79 -18.02 23.51
CA PRO A 206 15.15 -19.28 23.83
C PRO A 206 13.92 -19.04 24.74
N CYS A 207 12.82 -19.70 24.43
CA CYS A 207 11.67 -19.76 25.32
C CYS A 207 12.09 -20.39 26.65
N TRP A 208 11.80 -19.72 27.78
CA TRP A 208 12.21 -20.19 29.11
C TRP A 208 11.56 -21.50 29.53
N GLY A 209 10.43 -21.88 28.91
CA GLY A 209 9.76 -23.16 29.15
C GLY A 209 10.28 -24.28 28.26
N CYS A 210 10.05 -24.18 26.95
CA CYS A 210 10.34 -25.27 26.00
C CYS A 210 11.72 -25.21 25.32
N GLY A 211 12.50 -24.16 25.56
CA GLY A 211 13.82 -23.96 24.95
C GLY A 211 13.80 -23.63 23.45
N GLN A 212 12.63 -23.55 22.81
CA GLN A 212 12.53 -23.19 21.40
C GLN A 212 12.98 -21.74 21.15
N ASN A 213 13.77 -21.52 20.10
CA ASN A 213 14.16 -20.18 19.68
C ASN A 213 12.93 -19.39 19.20
N ILE A 214 12.67 -18.27 19.86
CA ILE A 214 11.56 -17.36 19.56
C ILE A 214 12.09 -15.97 19.20
N CYS A 215 11.55 -15.37 18.14
CA CYS A 215 11.68 -13.94 17.87
C CYS A 215 10.65 -13.16 18.68
N ILE A 216 11.08 -12.10 19.38
CA ILE A 216 10.20 -11.25 20.20
C ILE A 216 9.06 -10.58 19.41
N LEU A 217 9.17 -10.53 18.07
CA LEU A 217 8.17 -9.93 17.18
C LEU A 217 7.24 -10.96 16.51
N MET A 218 7.27 -12.24 16.90
CA MET A 218 6.31 -13.20 16.37
C MET A 218 4.89 -12.89 16.85
N SER A 219 3.89 -13.22 16.04
CA SER A 219 2.48 -13.01 16.39
C SER A 219 1.97 -14.06 17.37
N LYS A 220 2.59 -15.23 17.44
CA LYS A 220 2.13 -16.34 18.27
C LYS A 220 3.27 -17.25 18.72
N HIS A 221 3.30 -17.56 20.00
CA HIS A 221 4.05 -18.67 20.58
C HIS A 221 3.17 -19.37 21.60
N VAL A 222 3.03 -20.70 21.49
CA VAL A 222 2.37 -21.53 22.51
C VAL A 222 3.43 -22.44 23.10
N CYS A 223 3.75 -22.26 24.37
CA CYS A 223 4.72 -23.12 25.04
C CYS A 223 4.06 -24.48 25.34
N PRO A 224 4.60 -25.61 24.86
CA PRO A 224 4.04 -26.95 25.09
C PRO A 224 4.27 -27.48 26.52
N VAL A 225 4.96 -26.73 27.38
CA VAL A 225 5.15 -27.14 28.78
C VAL A 225 3.85 -26.89 29.53
N SER A 226 3.05 -27.95 29.65
CA SER A 226 1.87 -28.00 30.51
C SER A 226 2.30 -27.96 31.98
N VAL A 227 1.57 -27.21 32.81
CA VAL A 227 1.48 -27.50 34.25
C VAL A 227 0.39 -28.55 34.44
#